data_AF-A0A843L3V0-F1
#
_entry.id   AF-A0A843L3V0-F1
#
_cell.length_a   1.000
_cell.length_b   1.000
_cell.length_c   1.000
_cell.angle_alpha   90.00
_cell.angle_beta   90.00
_cell.angle_gamma   90.00
#
_symmetry.space_group_name_H-M   'P 1'
#
loop_
_entity.id
_entity.type
_entity.pdbx_description
1 polymer ?
#
loop_
_entity_poly.entity_id
_entity_poly.type
_entity_poly.pdbx_seq_one_letter_code
_entity_poly.pdbx_strand_id
1 'polypeptide(L)' 'MIPERCTFCRGSLQEGKTEFIARVGGEIVVVRDVPASPTTPGSSATVR' A
#
# COMPACT_ATOMS: atom_id res chain seq x y z
N MET A 1 -12.09 -12.12 8.09
CA MET A 1 -10.71 -12.49 8.47
C MET A 1 -9.78 -11.84 7.47
N ILE A 2 -8.78 -11.07 7.91
CA ILE A 2 -7.74 -10.53 7.02
C ILE A 2 -6.78 -11.69 6.71
N PRO A 3 -6.45 -11.96 5.44
CA PRO A 3 -5.54 -13.05 5.11
C PRO A 3 -4.13 -12.74 5.63
N GLU A 4 -3.33 -13.76 5.92
CA GLU A 4 -1.92 -13.55 6.31
C GLU A 4 -1.05 -13.09 5.12
N ARG A 5 -1.48 -13.39 3.89
CA ARG A 5 -0.77 -13.07 2.65
C ARG A 5 -1.62 -12.27 1.69
N CYS A 6 -0.99 -11.35 0.99
CA CYS A 6 -1.60 -10.56 -0.06
C CYS A 6 -2.05 -11.45 -1.21
N THR A 7 -3.30 -11.31 -1.64
CA THR A 7 -3.85 -12.08 -2.77
C THR A 7 -3.21 -11.70 -4.11
N PHE A 8 -2.65 -10.48 -4.21
CA PHE A 8 -2.02 -9.98 -5.43
C PHE A 8 -0.54 -10.40 -5.54
N CYS A 9 0.30 -10.02 -4.56
CA CYS A 9 1.74 -10.25 -4.62
C CYS A 9 2.22 -11.47 -3.80
N ARG A 10 1.35 -12.11 -3.02
CA ARG A 10 1.65 -13.24 -2.11
C ARG A 10 2.63 -12.91 -0.96
N GLY A 11 3.01 -11.64 -0.78
CA GLY A 11 3.80 -11.17 0.36
C GLY A 11 3.02 -11.19 1.68
N SER A 12 3.74 -11.22 2.80
CA SER A 12 3.14 -11.18 4.14
C SER A 12 2.51 -9.82 4.42
N LEU A 13 1.25 -9.82 4.83
CA LEU A 13 0.53 -8.59 5.21
C LEU A 13 0.93 -8.19 6.63
N GLN A 14 1.19 -6.90 6.82
CA GLN A 14 1.54 -6.30 8.12
C GLN A 14 0.48 -5.29 8.50
N GLU A 15 0.07 -5.25 9.76
CA GLU A 15 -0.81 -4.18 10.24
C GLU A 15 -0.05 -2.84 10.27
N GLY A 16 -0.68 -1.77 9.80
CA GLY A 16 -0.05 -0.46 9.82
C GLY A 16 -0.93 0.66 9.26
N LYS A 17 -0.26 1.75 8.87
CA LYS A 17 -0.87 2.89 8.20
C LYS A 17 -0.15 3.18 6.90
N THR A 18 -0.83 3.82 5.96
CA THR A 18 -0.26 4.22 4.68
C THR A 18 -0.78 5.58 4.24
N GLU A 19 -0.19 6.12 3.18
CA GLU A 19 -0.67 7.32 2.51
C GLU A 19 -1.24 6.94 1.14
N PHE A 20 -2.44 7.43 0.84
CA PHE A 20 -3.04 7.32 -0.50
C PHE A 20 -2.80 8.60 -1.26
N ILE A 21 -2.10 8.49 -2.38
CA ILE A 21 -1.83 9.60 -3.29
C ILE A 21 -2.64 9.37 -4.56
N ALA A 22 -3.60 10.26 -4.81
CA ALA A 22 -4.44 10.22 -6.00
C ALA A 22 -4.25 11.50 -6.81
N ARG A 23 -4.18 11.37 -8.13
CA ARG A 23 -4.29 12.51 -9.04
C ARG A 23 -5.73 12.62 -9.51
N VAL A 24 -6.37 13.76 -9.28
CA VAL A 24 -7.75 14.02 -9.70
C VAL A 24 -7.75 15.27 -10.57
N GLY A 25 -8.03 15.08 -11.86
CA GLY A 25 -7.82 16.12 -12.86
C GLY A 25 -6.34 16.50 -12.96
N GLY A 26 -5.97 17.67 -12.44
CA GLY A 26 -4.60 18.17 -12.36
C GLY A 26 -4.06 18.31 -10.93
N GLU A 27 -4.86 17.98 -9.93
CA GLU A 27 -4.49 18.14 -8.52
C GLU A 27 -4.01 16.82 -7.91
N ILE A 28 -3.15 16.92 -6.91
CA ILE A 28 -2.69 15.79 -6.11
C ILE A 28 -3.41 15.84 -4.76
N VAL A 29 -4.21 14.81 -4.49
CA VAL A 29 -4.82 14.59 -3.18
C VAL A 29 -4.00 13.55 -2.43
N VAL A 30 -3.56 13.90 -1.22
CA VAL A 30 -2.82 13.01 -0.33
C VAL A 30 -3.66 12.77 0.92
N VAL A 31 -4.11 11.53 1.11
CA VAL A 31 -4.81 11.09 2.33
C VAL A 31 -3.80 10.35 3.18
N ARG A 32 -3.47 10.92 4.35
CA ARG A 32 -2.46 10.38 5.26
C ARG A 32 -3.07 9.51 6.35
N ASP A 33 -2.22 8.74 7.02
CA ASP A 33 -2.55 7.95 8.21
C ASP A 33 -3.71 6.96 8.04
N VAL A 34 -3.94 6.47 6.82
CA VAL A 34 -5.04 5.56 6.55
C VAL A 34 -4.68 4.16 7.06
N PRO A 35 -5.49 3.55 7.95
CA PRO A 35 -5.27 2.18 8.41
C PRO A 35 -5.26 1.21 7.23
N ALA A 36 -4.25 0.35 7.16
CA ALA A 36 -4.07 -0.60 6.08
C ALA A 36 -3.30 -1.83 6.55
N SER A 37 -3.32 -2.87 5.72
CA SER A 37 -2.47 -4.03 5.89
C SER A 37 -1.43 -4.10 4.76
N PRO A 38 -0.41 -3.22 4.71
CA PRO A 38 0.57 -3.23 3.63
C PRO A 38 1.45 -4.48 3.67
N THR A 39 1.86 -4.97 2.50
CA THR A 39 3.02 -5.85 2.41
C THR A 39 4.28 -5.03 2.42
N THR A 40 5.32 -5.45 3.14
CA THR A 40 6.66 -4.89 2.93
C THR A 40 7.07 -5.09 1.47
N PRO A 41 7.63 -4.08 0.79
CA PRO A 41 8.21 -4.30 -0.52
C PRO A 41 9.31 -5.35 -0.36
N GLY A 42 9.16 -6.51 -1.01
CA GLY A 42 10.34 -7.31 -1.34
C GLY A 42 11.29 -6.42 -2.15
N SER A 43 12.60 -6.62 -2.07
CA SER A 43 13.65 -5.75 -2.65
C SER A 43 13.63 -5.56 -4.18
N SER A 44 12.50 -5.85 -4.84
CA SER A 44 12.25 -5.75 -6.26
C SER A 44 11.05 -4.84 -6.57
N ALA A 45 10.88 -3.77 -5.80
CA ALA A 45 10.16 -2.58 -6.26
C ALA A 45 11.20 -1.54 -6.67
N THR A 46 11.99 -1.85 -7.72
CA THR A 46 12.66 -0.79 -8.46
C THR A 46 11.56 0.04 -9.11
N VAL A 47 11.29 1.21 -8.54
CA VAL A 47 10.57 2.28 -9.24
C VAL A 47 11.41 2.56 -10.47
N ARG A 48 10.94 2.08 -11.63
CA ARG A 48 11.53 2.40 -12.93
C ARG A 48 11.37 3.87 -13.24
#